data_AF-A0A191HSZ8-F1
#
_entry.id   AF-A0A191HSZ8-F1
#
_cell.length_a   1.000
_cell.length_b   1.000
_cell.length_c   1.000
_cell.angle_alpha   90.00
_cell.angle_beta   90.00
_cell.angle_gamma   90.00
#
_symmetry.space_group_name_H-M   'P 1'
#
loop_
_entity.id
_entity.type
_entity.pdbx_description
1 polymer ?
#
loop_
_entity_poly.entity_id
_entity_poly.type
_entity_poly.pdbx_seq_one_letter_code
_entity_poly.pdbx_strand_id
1 'polypeptide(L)' 'MQTVIPYFSRFIEAYPTLEALSLGTEEKVLKLWEGLGYYSRGRNLLKCAQKVRQRILIVDYPNLLTP' A
#
# COMPACT_ATOMS: atom_id res chain seq x y z
N MET A 1 -0.52 -10.60 -24.34
CA MET A 1 -0.56 -10.42 -22.87
C MET A 1 -0.27 -8.95 -22.56
N GLN A 2 -1.30 -8.11 -22.34
CA GLN A 2 -1.13 -6.67 -22.03
C GLN A 2 -2.13 -6.18 -20.97
N THR A 3 -2.85 -7.08 -20.32
CA THR A 3 -3.96 -6.72 -19.43
C THR A 3 -3.49 -6.09 -18.12
N VAL A 4 -2.26 -6.33 -17.65
CA VAL A 4 -1.81 -5.89 -16.30
C VAL A 4 -1.39 -4.42 -16.25
N ILE A 5 -0.85 -3.89 -17.34
CA ILE A 5 -0.30 -2.52 -17.45
C ILE A 5 -1.34 -1.46 -17.00
N PRO A 6 -2.58 -1.43 -17.54
CA PRO A 6 -3.54 -0.39 -17.16
C PRO A 6 -4.03 -0.49 -15.71
N TYR A 7 -4.08 -1.68 -15.10
CA TYR A 7 -4.45 -1.81 -13.69
C TYR A 7 -3.32 -1.31 -12.79
N PHE A 8 -2.08 -1.65 -13.14
CA PHE A 8 -0.92 -1.17 -12.40
C PHE A 8 -0.80 0.35 -12.48
N SER A 9 -0.98 0.96 -13.66
CA SER A 9 -0.96 2.43 -13.81
C SER A 9 -1.98 3.12 -12.91
N ARG A 10 -3.25 2.68 -12.94
CA ARG A 10 -4.29 3.25 -12.05
C ARG A 10 -3.97 3.07 -10.57
N PHE A 11 -3.37 1.94 -10.20
CA PHE A 11 -2.97 1.67 -8.82
C PHE A 11 -1.87 2.62 -8.35
N ILE A 12 -0.84 2.83 -9.16
CA ILE A 12 0.27 3.75 -8.86
C ILE A 12 -0.18 5.21 -8.87
N GLU A 13 -1.08 5.59 -9.78
CA GLU A 13 -1.68 6.93 -9.78
C GLU A 13 -2.49 7.20 -8.50
N ALA A 14 -3.26 6.21 -8.03
CA ALA A 14 -4.05 6.33 -6.80
C ALA A 14 -3.20 6.28 -5.52
N TYR A 15 -2.09 5.54 -5.55
CA TYR A 15 -1.18 5.33 -4.44
C TYR A 15 0.29 5.49 -4.88
N PRO A 16 0.75 6.74 -5.10
CA PRO A 16 2.08 7.02 -5.64
C PRO A 16 3.21 6.73 -4.64
N THR A 17 2.89 6.68 -3.34
CA THR A 17 3.84 6.41 -2.27
C THR A 17 3.38 5.27 -1.37
N LEU A 18 4.34 4.63 -0.70
CA LEU A 18 4.05 3.63 0.32
C LEU A 18 3.18 4.20 1.45
N GLU A 19 3.42 5.45 1.84
CA GLU A 19 2.62 6.15 2.85
C GLU A 19 1.17 6.33 2.39
N ALA A 20 0.95 6.79 1.15
CA ALA A 20 -0.39 6.93 0.58
C ALA A 20 -1.13 5.59 0.55
N LEU A 21 -0.45 4.50 0.17
CA LEU A 21 -1.02 3.15 0.20
C LEU A 21 -1.37 2.71 1.62
N SER A 22 -0.49 2.95 2.59
CA SER A 22 -0.70 2.54 3.98
C SER A 22 -1.90 3.23 4.66
N LEU A 23 -2.29 4.40 4.16
CA LEU A 23 -3.46 5.15 4.60
C LEU A 23 -4.75 4.75 3.86
N GLY A 24 -4.65 3.89 2.84
CA GLY A 24 -5.80 3.42 2.06
C GLY A 24 -6.70 2.45 2.83
N THR A 25 -7.94 2.30 2.36
CA THR A 25 -8.88 1.30 2.87
C THR A 25 -8.84 0.02 2.03
N GLU A 26 -9.28 -1.07 2.63
CA GLU A 26 -9.40 -2.35 1.93
C GLU A 26 -10.37 -2.24 0.74
N GLU A 27 -11.51 -1.55 0.88
CA GLU A 27 -12.46 -1.41 -0.24
C GLU A 27 -11.83 -0.69 -1.43
N LYS A 28 -11.11 0.41 -1.20
CA LYS A 28 -10.47 1.19 -2.28
C LYS A 28 -9.36 0.38 -2.97
N VAL A 29 -8.55 -0.34 -2.19
CA VAL A 29 -7.50 -1.22 -2.73
C VAL A 29 -8.13 -2.33 -3.58
N LEU A 30 -9.17 -3.00 -3.09
CA LEU A 30 -9.82 -4.08 -3.85
C LEU A 30 -10.55 -3.57 -5.09
N LYS A 31 -11.10 -2.36 -5.05
CA LYS A 31 -11.72 -1.74 -6.23
C LYS A 31 -10.69 -1.47 -7.33
N LEU A 32 -9.49 -0.99 -6.98
CA LEU A 32 -8.40 -0.80 -7.93
C LEU A 32 -7.80 -2.15 -8.43
N TRP A 33 -7.94 -3.21 -7.63
CA TRP A 33 -7.49 -4.57 -7.93
C TRP A 33 -8.49 -5.43 -8.72
N GLU A 34 -9.70 -4.93 -8.94
CA GLU A 34 -10.77 -5.60 -9.67
C GLU A 34 -10.26 -6.04 -11.05
N GLY A 35 -10.46 -7.30 -11.44
CA GLY A 35 -10.00 -7.84 -12.73
C GLY A 35 -8.58 -8.42 -12.75
N LEU A 36 -7.75 -8.22 -11.71
CA LEU A 36 -6.42 -8.84 -11.60
C LEU A 36 -6.44 -10.25 -10.98
N GLY A 37 -7.58 -10.66 -10.41
CA GLY A 37 -7.74 -11.93 -9.68
C GLY A 37 -6.88 -12.00 -8.41
N TYR A 38 -7.08 -13.06 -7.62
CA TYR A 38 -6.37 -13.29 -6.36
C TYR A 38 -6.38 -12.06 -5.43
N TYR A 39 -7.58 -11.63 -5.03
CA TYR A 39 -7.82 -10.47 -4.15
C TYR A 39 -7.06 -10.51 -2.82
N SER A 40 -6.66 -11.70 -2.36
CA SER A 40 -5.76 -11.85 -1.21
C SER A 40 -4.45 -11.09 -1.36
N ARG A 41 -3.91 -10.96 -2.59
CA ARG A 41 -2.70 -10.19 -2.87
C ARG A 41 -2.89 -8.69 -2.59
N GLY A 42 -4.01 -8.11 -3.03
CA GLY A 42 -4.32 -6.70 -2.76
C GLY A 42 -4.44 -6.42 -1.25
N ARG A 43 -5.15 -7.28 -0.52
CA ARG A 43 -5.25 -7.17 0.96
C ARG A 43 -3.90 -7.27 1.64
N ASN A 44 -3.09 -8.25 1.25
CA ASN A 44 -1.78 -8.46 1.84
C ASN A 44 -0.81 -7.31 1.52
N LEU A 45 -0.93 -6.71 0.34
CA LEU A 45 -0.15 -5.54 -0.03
C LEU A 45 -0.47 -4.34 0.88
N LEU A 46 -1.76 -4.05 1.12
CA LEU A 46 -2.18 -3.00 2.05
C LEU A 46 -1.68 -3.25 3.48
N LYS A 47 -1.86 -4.49 3.99
CA LYS A 47 -1.37 -4.89 5.32
C LYS A 47 0.15 -4.75 5.44
N CYS A 48 0.88 -5.08 4.38
CA CYS A 48 2.33 -4.90 4.35
C CYS A 48 2.70 -3.41 4.43
N ALA A 49 2.07 -2.55 3.63
CA ALA A 49 2.31 -1.11 3.65
C ALA A 49 2.04 -0.48 5.03
N GLN A 50 0.95 -0.88 5.69
CA GLN A 50 0.62 -0.46 7.07
C GLN A 50 1.70 -0.89 8.07
N LYS A 51 2.14 -2.15 8.01
CA LYS A 51 3.21 -2.67 8.89
C LYS A 51 4.53 -1.95 8.67
N VAL A 52 4.91 -1.68 7.43
CA VAL A 52 6.16 -0.96 7.12
C VAL A 52 6.10 0.46 7.63
N ARG A 53 5.00 1.20 7.40
CA ARG A 53 4.82 2.55 7.96
C ARG A 53 4.90 2.55 9.48
N GLN A 54 4.21 1.62 10.14
CA GLN A 54 4.28 1.49 11.59
C GLN A 54 5.72 1.23 12.06
N ARG A 55 6.47 0.38 11.37
CA ARG A 55 7.86 0.08 11.72
C ARG A 55 8.80 1.27 11.50
N ILE A 56 8.64 2.02 10.42
CA ILE A 56 9.42 3.26 10.17
C ILE A 56 9.18 4.26 11.30
N LEU A 57 7.92 4.52 11.65
CA LEU A 57 7.57 5.41 12.75
C LEU A 57 8.08 4.93 14.12
N ILE A 58 8.26 3.62 14.33
CA ILE A 58 8.83 3.10 15.58
C ILE A 58 10.36 3.21 15.62
N VAL A 59 11.04 3.13 14.48
CA VAL A 59 12.51 3.15 14.41
C VAL A 59 13.07 4.58 14.46
N ASP A 60 12.31 5.58 13.98
CA ASP A 60 12.75 6.99 14.03
C ASP A 60 12.52 7.69 15.39
N TYR A 61 11.65 7.15 16.26
CA TYR A 61 11.26 7.79 17.54
C TYR A 61 11.91 7.31 18.86
N PRO A 62 12.83 6.32 18.94
CA PRO A 62 13.54 6.04 20.19
C PRO A 62 14.79 6.90 20.39
N ASN A 63 15.32 7.56 19.35
CA ASN A 63 16.62 8.24 19.39
C ASN A 63 16.60 9.75 19.08
N LEU A 64 15.43 10.38 18.97
CA LEU A 64 15.30 11.82 18.67
C LEU A 64 14.75 12.66 19.84
N LEU A 65 14.57 12.07 21.03
CA LEU A 65 14.04 12.76 22.22
C LEU A 65 14.91 12.59 23.48
N THR A 66 16.15 12.13 23.34
CA THR A 66 17.16 12.38 24.38
C THR A 66 17.82 13.73 24.08
N PRO A 67 17.69 14.75 24.94
CA PRO A 67 18.48 15.98 24.82
C PRO A 67 19.98 15.70 24.92
#